data_AF-A0A6P6T3J8-F1
#
_entry.id   AF-A0A6P6T3J8-F1
#
_cell.length_a   1.000
_cell.length_b   1.000
_cell.length_c   1.000
_cell.angle_alpha   90.00
_cell.angle_beta   90.00
_cell.angle_gamma   90.00
#
_symmetry.space_group_name_H-M   'P 1'
#
loop_
_entity.id
_entity.type
_entity.pdbx_description
1 polymer ?
#
loop_
_entity_poly.entity_id
_entity_poly.type
_entity_poly.pdbx_seq_one_letter_code
_entity_poly.pdbx_strand_id
1 'polypeptide(L)'
;MKISTSTSLLCFLCLFGAVSVISESCEEKGFIKMKESESVLGGSHGYRGDQNNGEIESIGRFAVQEHNKKENALLEFGRVIKAKE
;
A
#
# COMPACT_ATOMS: atom_id res chain seq x y z
N MET A 1 -25.58 38.21 14.59
CA MET A 1 -24.89 36.91 14.62
C MET A 1 -24.31 36.61 13.24
N LYS A 2 -23.02 36.92 12.99
CA LYS A 2 -22.33 36.67 11.70
C LYS A 2 -20.94 36.03 11.91
N ILE A 3 -20.69 35.45 13.09
CA ILE A 3 -19.40 34.83 13.44
C ILE A 3 -19.32 33.35 13.02
N SER A 4 -20.46 32.71 12.73
CA SER A 4 -20.53 31.24 12.57
C SER A 4 -20.02 30.70 11.24
N THR A 5 -20.05 31.49 10.16
CA THR A 5 -19.62 31.03 8.82
C THR A 5 -18.12 31.14 8.63
N SER A 6 -17.50 32.22 9.12
CA SER A 6 -16.05 32.46 8.98
C SER A 6 -15.22 31.45 9.80
N THR A 7 -15.66 31.09 11.01
CA THR A 7 -14.96 30.09 11.84
C THR A 7 -15.13 28.68 11.30
N SER A 8 -16.30 28.35 10.74
CA SER A 8 -16.54 27.07 10.08
C SER A 8 -15.64 26.88 8.86
N LEU A 9 -15.53 27.89 8.00
CA LEU A 9 -14.64 27.86 6.84
C LEU A 9 -13.16 27.74 7.23
N LEU A 10 -12.74 28.45 8.30
CA LEU A 10 -11.38 28.35 8.82
C LEU A 10 -11.07 26.92 9.31
N CYS A 11 -12.01 26.29 10.02
CA CYS A 11 -11.89 24.89 10.44
C CYS A 11 -11.76 23.94 9.24
N PHE A 12 -12.57 24.10 8.20
CA PHE A 12 -12.47 23.25 7.01
C PHE A 12 -11.11 23.41 6.32
N LEU A 13 -10.62 24.63 6.14
CA LEU A 13 -9.30 24.87 5.52
C LEU A 13 -8.16 24.27 6.34
N CYS A 14 -8.21 24.35 7.67
CA CYS A 14 -7.22 23.72 8.55
C CYS A 14 -7.24 22.19 8.45
N LEU A 15 -8.42 21.57 8.32
CA LEU A 15 -8.56 20.12 8.20
C LEU A 15 -8.05 19.61 6.85
N PHE A 16 -8.37 20.27 5.73
CA PHE A 16 -7.86 19.88 4.41
C PHE A 16 -6.36 20.18 4.24
N GLY A 17 -5.86 21.28 4.82
CA GLY A 17 -4.44 21.61 4.83
C GLY A 17 -3.60 20.59 5.61
N ALA A 18 -4.10 20.13 6.77
CA ALA A 18 -3.45 19.10 7.56
C ALA A 18 -3.42 17.74 6.84
N VAL A 19 -4.50 17.35 6.14
CA VAL A 19 -4.56 16.10 5.36
C VAL A 19 -3.52 16.05 4.23
N SER A 20 -3.20 17.19 3.62
CA SER A 20 -2.21 17.25 2.54
C SER A 20 -0.77 17.01 3.02
N VAL A 21 -0.46 17.34 4.29
CA VAL A 21 0.88 17.15 4.89
C VAL A 21 1.17 15.69 5.22
N ILE A 22 0.15 14.86 5.46
CA ILE A 22 0.35 13.44 5.85
C ILE A 22 0.65 12.56 4.62
N SER A 23 0.45 13.07 3.40
CA SER A 23 0.68 12.31 2.17
C SER A 23 2.16 12.23 1.74
N GLU A 24 3.07 12.91 2.45
CA GLU A 24 4.49 12.91 2.15
C GLU A 24 5.27 12.18 3.25
N SER A 25 5.13 10.85 3.31
CA SER A 25 6.01 10.00 4.13
C SER A 25 5.98 8.55 3.65
N CYS A 26 6.58 8.29 2.48
CA CYS A 26 7.24 7.01 2.25
C CYS A 26 8.75 7.28 2.28
N GLU A 27 9.29 7.44 3.48
CA GLU A 27 10.74 7.47 3.67
C GLU A 27 11.27 6.06 3.49
N GLU A 28 12.07 5.86 2.43
CA GLU A 28 12.76 4.62 2.08
C GLU A 28 13.78 4.28 3.18
N LYS A 29 13.32 3.61 4.24
CA LYS A 29 14.19 3.15 5.32
C LYS A 29 14.91 1.87 4.92
N GLY A 30 16.17 2.03 4.55
CA GLY A 30 17.23 1.05 4.79
C GLY A 30 17.61 0.20 3.59
N PHE A 31 18.66 0.63 2.88
CA PHE A 31 19.38 -0.24 1.96
C PHE A 31 20.16 -1.28 2.77
N ILE A 32 19.56 -2.44 3.02
CA ILE A 32 20.32 -3.60 3.51
C ILE A 32 21.21 -4.02 2.35
N LYS A 33 22.51 -3.74 2.46
CA LYS A 33 23.54 -4.27 1.57
C LYS A 33 23.58 -5.80 1.75
N MET A 34 22.77 -6.51 0.97
CA MET A 34 22.78 -7.96 0.94
C MET A 34 24.05 -8.42 0.23
N LYS A 35 24.83 -9.24 0.94
CA LYS A 35 25.94 -10.01 0.38
C LYS A 35 25.38 -10.87 -0.75
N GLU A 36 26.01 -10.79 -1.91
CA GLU A 36 25.73 -11.53 -3.13
C GLU A 36 25.53 -13.02 -2.80
N SER A 37 24.27 -13.39 -2.62
CA SER A 37 23.77 -14.75 -2.67
C SER A 37 22.87 -14.73 -3.88
N GLU A 38 23.20 -15.58 -4.85
CA GLU A 38 22.57 -15.73 -6.15
C GLU A 38 21.05 -15.55 -6.07
N SER A 39 20.59 -14.31 -6.31
CA SER A 39 19.21 -14.07 -6.69
C SER A 39 19.21 -14.30 -8.18
N VAL A 40 18.46 -15.31 -8.63
CA VAL A 40 18.10 -15.44 -10.04
C VAL A 40 17.17 -14.26 -10.34
N LEU A 41 17.76 -13.10 -10.60
CA LEU A 41 17.03 -11.90 -11.00
C LEU A 41 16.55 -12.12 -12.45
N GLY A 42 15.40 -12.77 -12.58
CA GLY A 42 14.63 -12.73 -13.81
C GLY A 42 14.10 -11.31 -14.05
N GLY A 43 14.01 -10.89 -15.31
CA GLY A 43 13.36 -9.61 -15.64
C GLY A 43 11.86 -9.67 -15.35
N SER A 44 11.24 -8.53 -15.02
CA SER A 44 9.81 -8.39 -14.67
C SER A 44 8.84 -8.74 -15.82
N HIS A 45 8.78 -10.00 -16.20
CA HIS A 45 7.88 -10.48 -17.24
C HIS A 45 6.51 -10.76 -16.63
N GLY A 46 5.45 -10.42 -17.36
CA GLY A 46 4.09 -10.77 -16.95
C GLY A 46 3.97 -12.29 -16.81
N TYR A 47 3.41 -12.76 -15.70
CA TYR A 47 3.15 -14.17 -15.49
C TYR A 47 2.22 -14.67 -16.60
N ARG A 48 2.71 -15.64 -17.39
CA ARG A 48 2.00 -16.19 -18.56
C ARG A 48 1.03 -17.33 -18.21
N GLY A 49 1.06 -17.86 -16.99
CA GLY A 49 0.17 -18.93 -16.50
C GLY A 49 -1.15 -18.41 -15.93
N ASP A 50 -1.94 -19.31 -15.36
CA ASP A 50 -3.16 -18.94 -14.63
C ASP A 50 -2.79 -18.15 -13.36
N GLN A 51 -3.12 -16.86 -13.38
CA GLN A 51 -2.82 -15.93 -12.29
C GLN A 51 -3.62 -16.23 -11.01
N ASN A 52 -4.62 -17.11 -11.10
CA ASN A 52 -5.36 -17.64 -9.95
C ASN A 52 -4.92 -19.05 -9.57
N ASN A 53 -3.69 -19.44 -9.89
CA ASN A 53 -3.10 -20.62 -9.27
C ASN A 53 -3.13 -20.46 -7.73
N GLY A 54 -3.40 -21.55 -7.01
CA GLY A 54 -3.54 -21.54 -5.55
C GLY A 54 -2.33 -20.95 -4.82
N GLU A 55 -1.12 -21.10 -5.39
CA GLU A 55 0.09 -20.46 -4.87
C GLU A 55 0.05 -18.93 -4.96
N ILE A 56 -0.32 -18.37 -6.12
CA ILE A 56 -0.39 -16.91 -6.33
C ILE A 56 -1.51 -16.31 -5.46
N GLU A 57 -2.65 -17.01 -5.34
CA GLU A 57 -3.71 -16.62 -4.41
C GLU A 57 -3.24 -16.66 -2.95
N SER A 58 -2.45 -17.66 -2.55
CA SER A 58 -1.92 -17.76 -1.19
C SER A 58 -1.00 -16.59 -0.84
N ILE A 59 -0.17 -16.15 -1.79
CA ILE A 59 0.71 -14.97 -1.64
C ILE A 59 -0.14 -13.71 -1.50
N GLY A 60 -1.18 -13.56 -2.32
CA GLY A 60 -2.11 -12.43 -2.23
C GLY A 60 -2.84 -12.37 -0.88
N ARG A 61 -3.32 -13.51 -0.37
CA ARG A 61 -3.97 -13.61 0.94
C ARG A 61 -3.00 -13.28 2.07
N PHE A 62 -1.78 -13.80 2.02
CA PHE A 62 -0.74 -13.50 2.99
C PHE A 62 -0.42 -11.99 3.03
N ALA A 63 -0.27 -11.36 1.87
CA ALA A 63 0.01 -9.93 1.78
C ALA A 63 -1.13 -9.08 2.40
N VAL A 64 -2.39 -9.42 2.13
CA VAL A 64 -3.56 -8.74 2.72
C VAL A 64 -3.60 -8.92 4.25
N GLN A 65 -3.37 -10.14 4.74
CA GLN A 65 -3.36 -10.43 6.17
C GLN A 65 -2.24 -9.68 6.91
N GLU A 66 -1.02 -9.68 6.36
CA GLU A 66 0.10 -8.96 6.96
C GLU A 66 -0.08 -7.45 6.93
N HIS A 67 -0.68 -6.90 5.87
CA HIS A 67 -1.04 -5.49 5.82
C HIS A 67 -2.09 -5.14 6.88
N ASN A 68 -3.17 -5.92 6.98
CA ASN A 68 -4.20 -5.72 8.00
C ASN A 68 -3.62 -5.76 9.42
N LYS A 69 -2.69 -6.67 9.68
CA LYS A 69 -2.01 -6.79 10.97
C LYS A 69 -1.10 -5.60 11.29
N LYS A 70 -0.37 -5.07 10.31
CA LYS A 70 0.56 -3.95 10.49
C LYS A 70 -0.15 -2.61 10.62
N GLU A 71 -1.18 -2.40 9.81
CA GLU A 71 -1.89 -1.12 9.69
C GLU A 71 -3.21 -1.08 10.49
N ASN A 72 -3.55 -2.15 11.23
CA ASN A 72 -4.84 -2.32 11.89
C ASN A 72 -6.02 -2.07 10.93
N ALA A 73 -5.89 -2.58 9.69
CA ALA A 73 -6.86 -2.45 8.63
C ALA A 73 -7.75 -3.71 8.51
N LEU A 74 -8.87 -3.59 7.80
CA LEU A 74 -9.86 -4.67 7.60
C LEU A 74 -10.12 -4.89 6.10
N LEU A 75 -9.07 -5.14 5.33
CA LEU A 75 -9.18 -5.47 3.91
C LEU A 75 -9.53 -6.96 3.72
N GLU A 76 -10.43 -7.26 2.80
CA GLU A 76 -10.76 -8.62 2.42
C GLU A 76 -10.11 -8.99 1.08
N PHE A 77 -9.50 -10.17 1.02
CA PHE A 77 -8.91 -10.67 -0.21
C PHE A 77 -10.01 -11.14 -1.19
N GLY A 78 -10.05 -10.53 -2.38
CA GLY A 78 -10.96 -10.93 -3.46
C GLY A 78 -10.36 -11.98 -4.40
N ARG A 79 -9.43 -11.57 -5.25
CA ARG A 79 -8.70 -12.42 -6.21
C ARG A 79 -7.47 -11.68 -6.76
N VAL A 80 -6.59 -12.39 -7.47
CA VAL A 80 -5.46 -11.79 -8.16
C VAL A 80 -5.87 -11.37 -9.58
N ILE A 81 -5.59 -10.11 -9.95
CA ILE A 81 -5.93 -9.58 -11.29
C ILE A 81 -4.75 -9.66 -12.25
N LYS A 82 -3.52 -9.51 -11.74
CA LYS A 82 -2.26 -9.55 -12.49
C LYS A 82 -1.14 -10.05 -11.57
N ALA A 83 -0.24 -10.86 -12.10
CA ALA A 83 0.99 -11.27 -11.45
C ALA A 83 2.19 -11.08 -12.40
N LYS A 84 3.37 -10.89 -11.82
CA LYS A 84 4.66 -10.80 -12.54
C LYS A 84 5.67 -11.70 -11.83
N GLU A 85 6.58 -12.28 -12.60
CA GLU A 85 7.76 -13.01 -12.09
C GLU A 85 8.97 -12.07 -12.01
#